data_AF-A0A4S0RCQ4-F1
#
_entry.id   AF-A0A4S0RCQ4-F1
#
_cell.length_a   1.000
_cell.length_b   1.000
_cell.length_c   1.000
_cell.angle_alpha   90.00
_cell.angle_beta   90.00
_cell.angle_gamma   90.00
#
_symmetry.space_group_name_H-M   'P 1'
#
loop_
_entity.id
_entity.type
_entity.pdbx_description
1 polymer ?
#
loop_
_entity_poly.entity_id
_entity_poly.type
_entity_poly.pdbx_seq_one_letter_code
_entity_poly.pdbx_strand_id
1 'polypeptide(L)' 'MSISARARHSGFDDVVGNASIERLATGYSFIEGPVWHPYEKWLVFSDIPESRMYRRSPSGEIELFR' A
#
# COMPACT_ATOMS: atom_id res chain seq x y z
N MET A 1 4.65 -12.29 6.52
CA MET A 1 5.88 -12.77 5.84
C MET A 1 6.45 -11.58 5.10
N SER A 2 7.70 -11.23 5.38
CA SER A 2 8.41 -10.17 4.67
C SER A 2 9.16 -10.78 3.49
N ILE A 3 9.07 -10.16 2.31
CA ILE A 3 9.64 -10.67 1.06
C ILE A 3 10.63 -9.64 0.52
N SER A 4 11.82 -10.06 0.13
CA SER A 4 12.77 -9.17 -0.55
C SER A 4 12.36 -8.94 -2.01
N ALA A 5 12.47 -7.70 -2.48
CA ALA A 5 12.30 -7.39 -3.89
C ALA A 5 13.45 -8.00 -4.71
N ARG A 6 13.16 -8.50 -5.91
CA ARG A 6 14.18 -9.01 -6.84
C ARG A 6 14.70 -7.88 -7.72
N ALA A 7 15.97 -7.53 -7.57
CA ALA A 7 16.66 -6.61 -8.47
C ALA A 7 16.81 -7.23 -9.88
N ARG A 8 16.49 -6.45 -10.91
CA ARG A 8 16.74 -6.80 -12.34
C ARG A 8 17.81 -5.93 -13.00
N HIS A 9 18.17 -4.83 -12.36
CA HIS A 9 19.17 -3.86 -12.79
C HIS A 9 20.04 -3.49 -11.59
N SER A 10 21.33 -3.22 -11.81
CA SER A 10 22.28 -2.92 -10.73
C SER A 10 21.90 -1.67 -9.92
N GLY A 11 21.40 -0.63 -10.58
CA GLY A 11 20.92 0.60 -9.91
C GLY A 11 19.61 0.46 -9.13
N PHE A 12 19.02 -0.73 -9.01
CA PHE A 12 17.82 -0.93 -8.20
C PHE A 12 18.10 -0.68 -6.72
N ASP A 13 19.25 -1.17 -6.24
CA ASP A 13 19.63 -1.09 -4.83
C ASP A 13 19.91 0.35 -4.40
N ASP A 14 20.31 1.22 -5.33
CA ASP A 14 20.52 2.65 -5.08
C ASP A 14 19.21 3.39 -4.73
N VAL A 15 18.06 2.88 -5.20
CA VAL A 15 16.75 3.51 -4.97
C VAL A 15 16.02 2.85 -3.79
N VAL A 16 16.08 1.53 -3.69
CA VAL A 16 15.27 0.75 -2.73
C VAL A 16 16.03 0.44 -1.44
N GLY A 17 17.36 0.33 -1.50
CA GLY A 17 18.19 -0.10 -0.37
C GLY A 17 17.84 -1.48 0.18
N ASN A 18 18.17 -1.74 1.44
CA ASN A 18 17.84 -2.98 2.16
C ASN A 18 16.38 -2.98 2.67
N ALA A 19 15.43 -2.62 1.81
CA ALA A 19 14.01 -2.62 2.16
C ALA A 19 13.37 -4.00 1.93
N SER A 20 12.42 -4.34 2.79
CA SER A 20 11.65 -5.58 2.71
C SER A 20 10.18 -5.27 2.45
N ILE A 21 9.53 -6.05 1.59
CA ILE A 21 8.11 -5.87 1.24
C ILE A 21 7.24 -6.45 2.35
N GLU A 22 6.35 -5.63 2.88
CA GLU A 22 5.36 -6.01 3.88
C GLU A 22 3.94 -6.04 3.28
N ARG A 23 3.15 -7.05 3.68
CA ARG A 23 1.72 -7.10 3.36
C ARG A 23 0.92 -6.44 4.48
N LEU A 24 0.44 -5.22 4.21
CA LEU A 24 -0.26 -4.40 5.20
C LEU A 24 -1.68 -4.89 5.54
N ALA A 25 -2.37 -5.53 4.59
CA ALA A 25 -3.73 -6.02 4.80
C ALA A 25 -4.13 -7.11 3.79
N THR A 26 -5.22 -7.81 4.08
CA THR A 26 -5.85 -8.86 3.25
C THR A 26 -7.37 -8.79 3.39
N GLY A 27 -8.10 -9.57 2.57
CA GLY A 27 -9.56 -9.67 2.68
C GLY A 27 -10.34 -8.72 1.76
N TYR A 28 -9.67 -8.17 0.76
CA TYR A 28 -10.28 -7.36 -0.31
C TYR A 28 -10.44 -8.18 -1.58
N SER A 29 -11.41 -7.80 -2.41
CA SER A 29 -11.68 -8.48 -3.68
C SER A 29 -10.67 -8.07 -4.75
N PHE A 30 -10.56 -6.78 -5.06
CA PHE A 30 -9.55 -6.25 -5.98
C PHE A 30 -9.21 -4.79 -5.66
N ILE A 31 -8.01 -4.57 -5.12
CA ILE A 31 -7.56 -3.23 -4.71
C ILE A 31 -6.91 -2.47 -5.85
N GLU A 32 -7.23 -1.18 -5.99
CA GLU A 32 -6.62 -0.28 -6.99
C GLU A 32 -6.63 1.19 -6.52
N GLY A 33 -6.04 2.07 -7.33
CA GLY A 33 -6.08 3.52 -7.16
C GLY A 33 -5.52 4.05 -5.83
N PRO A 34 -4.35 3.59 -5.34
CA PRO A 34 -3.79 4.12 -4.11
C PRO A 34 -3.39 5.60 -4.29
N VAL A 35 -3.87 6.48 -3.43
CA VAL A 35 -3.50 7.90 -3.41
C VAL A 35 -3.09 8.33 -1.99
N TRP A 36 -1.89 8.88 -1.88
CA TRP A 36 -1.38 9.42 -0.62
C TRP A 36 -1.78 10.88 -0.43
N HIS A 37 -2.35 11.21 0.72
CA HIS A 37 -2.63 12.58 1.11
C HIS A 37 -1.46 13.16 1.94
N PRO A 38 -0.62 14.05 1.37
CA PRO A 38 0.68 14.38 1.95
C PRO A 38 0.61 15.26 3.20
N TYR A 39 -0.48 16.00 3.42
CA TYR A 39 -0.62 16.91 4.56
C TYR A 39 -1.19 16.18 5.77
N GLU A 40 -2.35 15.53 5.60
CA GLU A 40 -3.03 14.75 6.65
C GLU A 40 -2.49 13.32 6.84
N LYS A 41 -1.53 12.89 6.02
CA LYS A 41 -0.77 11.63 6.18
C LYS A 41 -1.62 10.36 6.16
N TRP A 42 -2.57 10.24 5.25
CA TRP A 42 -3.32 8.99 5.05
C TRP A 42 -3.30 8.52 3.59
N LEU A 43 -3.47 7.21 3.40
CA LEU A 43 -3.54 6.56 2.10
C LEU A 43 -5.00 6.17 1.84
N VAL A 44 -5.56 6.53 0.69
CA VAL A 44 -6.84 5.98 0.23
C VAL A 44 -6.61 4.96 -0.88
N PHE A 45 -7.44 3.92 -0.94
CA PHE A 45 -7.46 2.95 -2.03
C PHE A 45 -8.89 2.38 -2.19
N SER A 46 -9.19 1.82 -3.35
CA SER A 46 -10.52 1.29 -3.68
C SER A 46 -10.51 -0.23 -3.74
N ASP A 47 -11.60 -0.87 -3.29
CA ASP A 47 -11.93 -2.26 -3.61
C ASP A 47 -13.07 -2.27 -4.63
N ILE A 48 -12.70 -2.42 -5.91
CA ILE A 48 -13.57 -2.09 -7.05
C ILE A 48 -14.83 -2.97 -7.10
N PRO A 49 -14.74 -4.31 -7.00
CA PRO A 49 -15.92 -5.18 -7.06
C PRO A 49 -16.91 -4.90 -5.93
N GLU A 50 -16.41 -4.49 -4.77
CA GLU A 50 -17.23 -4.19 -3.59
C GLU A 50 -17.80 -2.77 -3.59
N SER A 51 -17.41 -1.92 -4.56
CA SER A 51 -17.79 -0.50 -4.62
C SER A 51 -17.46 0.26 -3.34
N ARG A 52 -16.34 -0.09 -2.68
CA ARG A 52 -15.89 0.50 -1.41
C ARG A 52 -14.55 1.20 -1.57
N MET A 53 -14.35 2.25 -0.78
CA MET A 53 -13.06 2.88 -0.60
C MET A 53 -12.62 2.76 0.85
N TYR A 54 -11.31 2.59 1.06
CA TYR A 54 -10.72 2.47 2.38
C TYR A 54 -9.66 3.54 2.58
N ARG A 55 -9.54 4.03 3.82
CA ARG A 55 -8.49 4.95 4.25
C ARG A 55 -7.60 4.25 5.27
N ARG A 56 -6.29 4.26 5.04
CA ARG A 56 -5.28 3.85 6.01
C ARG A 56 -4.66 5.07 6.69
N SER A 57 -4.76 5.15 7.99
CA SER A 57 -4.19 6.23 8.81
C SER A 57 -2.68 6.05 9.05
N PRO A 58 -1.99 7.05 9.64
CA PRO A 58 -0.60 6.90 10.07
C PRO A 58 -0.38 5.78 11.09
N SER A 59 -1.35 5.51 11.97
CA SER A 59 -1.27 4.41 12.95
C SER A 59 -1.32 3.04 12.29
N GLY A 60 -1.75 3.00 11.03
CA GLY A 60 -1.88 1.79 10.23
C GLY A 60 -3.26 1.15 10.26
N GLU A 61 -4.20 1.73 11.00
CA GLU A 61 -5.60 1.37 10.96
C GLU A 61 -6.19 1.64 9.59
N ILE A 62 -7.05 0.74 9.12
CA ILE A 62 -7.77 0.84 7.85
C ILE A 62 -9.26 0.86 8.14
N GLU A 63 -9.94 1.89 7.65
CA GLU A 63 -11.37 2.10 7.85
C GLU A 63 -12.09 2.37 6.54
N LEU A 64 -13.41 2.16 6.51
CA LEU A 64 -14.25 2.49 5.36
C LEU A 64 -14.28 4.02 5.18
N PHE A 65 -14.00 4.46 3.97
CA PHE A 65 -14.06 5.85 3.56
C PHE A 65 -15.36 6.18 2.81
N ARG A 66 -15.78 5.27 1.93
CA ARG A 66 -17.03 5.31 1.18
C ARG A 66 -17.54 3.90 0.93
#